data_AF-A0A965JWH9-F1
#
_entry.id   AF-A0A965JWH9-F1
#
_cell.length_a   1.000
_cell.length_b   1.000
_cell.length_c   1.000
_cell.angle_alpha   90.00
_cell.angle_beta   90.00
_cell.angle_gamma   90.00
#
_symmetry.space_group_name_H-M   'P 1'
#
loop_
_entity.id
_entity.type
_entity.pdbx_description
1 polymer ?
#
loop_
_entity_poly.entity_id
_entity_poly.type
_entity_poly.pdbx_seq_one_letter_code
_entity_poly.pdbx_strand_id
1 'polypeptide(L)' 'LVERDSQKGMVIGKGGLVLKDVGTEVRKQMPEGTFLELRVRVEPGWQGRDEMLDRFGY' A
#
# COMPACT_ATOMS: atom_id res chain seq x y z
N LEU A 1 -2.46 -2.02 -2.83
CA LEU A 1 -3.70 -1.84 -3.62
C LEU A 1 -4.88 -1.97 -2.68
N VAL A 2 -6.03 -1.40 -3.01
CA VAL A 2 -7.26 -1.50 -2.23
C VAL A 2 -8.46 -1.73 -3.15
N GLU A 3 -9.51 -2.34 -2.63
CA GLU A 3 -10.73 -2.71 -3.36
C GLU A 3 -11.66 -1.51 -3.59
N ARG A 4 -11.73 -0.60 -2.60
CA ARG A 4 -12.69 0.52 -2.59
C ARG A 4 -12.02 1.86 -2.30
N ASP A 5 -12.58 2.94 -2.84
CA ASP A 5 -12.10 4.31 -2.61
C ASP A 5 -12.12 4.70 -1.12
N SER A 6 -13.10 4.24 -0.34
CA SER A 6 -13.14 4.48 1.10
C SER A 6 -11.92 3.91 1.82
N GLN A 7 -11.40 2.77 1.36
CA GLN A 7 -10.19 2.16 1.91
C GLN A 7 -8.94 2.96 1.55
N LYS A 8 -8.90 3.59 0.37
CA LYS A 8 -7.80 4.48 0.00
C LYS A 8 -7.66 5.62 1.01
N GLY A 9 -8.77 6.23 1.41
CA GLY A 9 -8.79 7.25 2.45
C GLY A 9 -8.26 6.74 3.80
N MET A 10 -8.68 5.53 4.21
CA MET A 10 -8.23 4.90 5.46
C MET A 10 -6.72 4.59 5.46
N VAL A 11 -6.19 4.06 4.36
CA VAL A 11 -4.76 3.71 4.23
C VAL A 11 -3.88 4.96 4.18
N ILE A 12 -4.33 6.03 3.51
CA ILE A 12 -3.59 7.30 3.46
C ILE A 12 -3.64 8.00 4.82
N GLY A 13 -4.81 8.02 5.47
CA GLY A 13 -5.05 8.76 6.70
C GLY A 13 -5.13 10.27 6.49
N LYS A 14 -5.52 11.00 7.54
CA LYS A 14 -5.64 12.47 7.49
C LYS A 14 -4.29 13.10 7.15
N GLY A 15 -4.21 13.83 6.04
CA GLY A 15 -2.96 14.47 5.58
C GLY A 15 -1.83 13.49 5.22
N GLY A 16 -2.13 12.21 5.01
CA GLY A 16 -1.10 11.20 4.69
C GLY A 16 -0.37 10.60 5.88
N LEU A 17 -0.81 10.89 7.12
CA LEU A 17 -0.10 10.47 8.34
C LEU A 17 0.03 8.95 8.46
N VAL A 18 -1.04 8.20 8.20
CA VAL A 18 -1.03 6.73 8.33
C VAL A 18 -0.04 6.09 7.34
N LEU A 19 -0.07 6.53 6.08
CA LEU A 19 0.85 6.01 5.06
C LEU A 19 2.31 6.37 5.37
N LYS A 20 2.54 7.58 5.92
CA LYS A 20 3.87 8.04 6.33
C LYS A 20 4.42 7.21 7.49
N ASP A 21 3.59 6.93 8.50
CA ASP A 21 3.99 6.15 9.66
C ASP A 21 4.38 4.73 9.24
N VAL A 22 3.54 4.08 8.42
CA VAL A 22 3.85 2.76 7.85
C VAL A 22 5.14 2.79 7.04
N GLY A 23 5.31 3.77 6.14
CA GLY A 23 6.55 3.88 5.35
C GLY A 23 7.79 4.10 6.20
N THR A 24 7.66 4.83 7.31
CA THR A 24 8.75 5.06 8.27
C THR A 24 9.12 3.76 8.98
N GLU A 25 8.15 2.99 9.49
CA GLU A 25 8.41 1.71 10.16
C GLU A 25 8.97 0.64 9.22
N VAL A 26 8.53 0.61 7.96
CA VAL A 26 9.10 -0.29 6.95
C VAL A 26 10.55 0.11 6.66
N ARG A 27 10.82 1.40 6.45
CA ARG A 27 12.18 1.87 6.13
C ARG A 27 13.19 1.58 7.25
N LYS A 28 12.78 1.56 8.52
CA LYS A 28 13.66 1.16 9.65
C LYS A 28 14.15 -0.28 9.55
N GLN A 29 13.43 -1.13 8.82
CA GLN A 29 13.80 -2.54 8.58
C GLN A 29 14.66 -2.72 7.33
N MET A 30 14.96 -1.63 6.61
CA MET A 30 15.77 -1.62 5.40
C MET A 30 17.18 -1.08 5.67
N PRO A 31 18.17 -1.37 4.81
CA PRO A 31 19.50 -0.79 4.93
C PRO A 31 19.50 0.74 4.97
N GLU A 32 20.48 1.31 5.67
CA GLU A 32 20.64 2.76 5.73
C GLU A 32 20.82 3.36 4.34
N GLY A 33 20.27 4.56 4.12
CA GLY A 33 20.28 5.23 2.82
C GLY A 33 19.18 4.76 1.85
N THR A 34 18.38 3.76 2.20
CA THR A 34 17.27 3.31 1.33
C THR A 34 16.20 4.38 1.17
N PHE A 35 15.85 4.70 -0.08
CA PHE A 35 14.67 5.48 -0.42
C PHE A 35 13.49 4.55 -0.69
N LEU A 36 12.39 4.74 0.03
CA LEU A 36 11.16 3.97 -0.12
C LEU A 36 10.03 4.89 -0.57
N GLU A 37 9.44 4.58 -1.73
CA GLU A 37 8.24 5.24 -2.23
C GLU A 37 7.03 4.31 -2.10
N LEU A 38 5.99 4.77 -1.41
CA LEU A 38 4.72 4.05 -1.28
C LEU A 38 3.61 4.80 -2.01
N ARG A 39 2.78 4.07 -2.76
CA ARG A 39 1.63 4.63 -3.48
C ARG A 39 0.39 3.77 -3.23
N VAL A 40 -0.75 4.42 -3.01
CA VAL A 40 -2.04 3.75 -2.80
C VAL A 40 -2.87 3.86 -4.09
N ARG A 41 -3.24 2.71 -4.66
CA ARG A 41 -4.10 2.59 -5.84
C ARG A 41 -5.35 1.77 -5.50
N VAL A 42 -6.48 2.20 -6.02
CA VAL A 42 -7.76 1.48 -5.95
C VAL A 42 -7.89 0.67 -7.22
N GLU A 43 -8.25 -0.60 -7.08
CA GLU A 43 -8.32 -1.56 -8.16
C GLU A 43 -9.50 -2.50 -7.89
N PRO A 44 -10.73 -2.13 -8.25
CA PRO A 44 -11.91 -2.92 -7.90
C PRO A 44 -11.87 -4.34 -8.47
N GLY A 45 -12.34 -5.32 -7.71
CA GLY A 45 -12.40 -6.73 -8.08
C GLY A 45 -11.04 -7.40 -8.23
N TRP A 46 -9.96 -6.84 -7.67
CA TRP A 46 -8.62 -7.45 -7.81
C TRP A 46 -8.51 -8.78 -7.09
N GLN A 47 -9.24 -8.94 -5.99
CA GLN A 47 -9.21 -10.16 -5.17
C GLN A 47 -9.87 -11.36 -5.86
N GLY A 48 -10.71 -11.12 -6.89
CA GLY A 48 -11.37 -12.18 -7.66
C GLY A 48 -10.71 -12.46 -9.01
N ARG A 49 -9.54 -11.87 -9.28
CA ARG A 49 -8.79 -12.06 -10.52
C ARG A 49 -7.56 -12.92 -10.24
N ASP A 50 -7.60 -14.18 -10.67
CA ASP A 50 -6.52 -15.14 -10.46
C ASP A 50 -5.16 -14.59 -10.95
N GLU A 51 -5.13 -13.95 -12.11
CA GLU A 51 -3.93 -13.30 -12.66
C GLU A 51 -3.32 -12.22 -11.74
N MET A 52 -4.15 -11.54 -10.93
CA MET A 52 -3.70 -10.51 -10.00
C MET A 52 -3.24 -11.13 -8.69
N LEU A 53 -3.92 -12.19 -8.23
CA LEU A 53 -3.50 -12.95 -7.05
C LEU A 53 -2.12 -13.58 -7.28
N ASP A 54 -1.93 -14.24 -8.42
CA ASP A 54 -0.63 -14.82 -8.83
C ASP A 54 0.46 -13.75 -8.84
N ARG A 55 0.17 -12.57 -9.41
CA ARG A 55 1.13 -11.45 -9.46
C ARG A 55 1.52 -10.93 -8.08
N PHE A 56 0.60 -10.96 -7.11
CA PHE A 56 0.89 -10.54 -5.73
C PHE A 56 1.46 -11.68 -4.87
N GLY A 57 1.54 -12.90 -5.43
CA GLY A 57 2.06 -14.08 -4.74
C GLY A 57 1.08 -14.66 -3.72
N TYR A 58 -0.23 -14.55 -3.97
CA TYR A 58 -1.29 -15.19 -3.19
C TYR A 58 -1.69 -16.53 -3.78
#